data_AF-A0AAP3EMG9-F1
#
_entry.id   AF-A0AAP3EMG9-F1
#
_cell.length_a   1.000
_cell.length_b   1.000
_cell.length_c   1.000
_cell.angle_alpha   90.00
_cell.angle_beta   90.00
_cell.angle_gamma   90.00
#
_symmetry.space_group_name_H-M   'P 1'
#
loop_
_entity.id
_entity.type
_entity.pdbx_description
1 polymer ?
#
loop_
_entity_poly.entity_id
_entity_poly.type
_entity_poly.pdbx_seq_one_letter_code
_entity_poly.pdbx_strand_id
1 'polypeptide(L)'
;EHYYQAGDIATAIAATVPELASAIVDMDKGQKHKAFNASKIEAHHAIIPTTKSGAGIQLNEKERNVYNLVSVYFIGLFYPDAIRNKTKIHFDIKGDTFTATQSVLVQKGWEALGKD
;
A
#
# COMPACT_ATOMS: atom_id res chain seq x y z
N GLU A 1 6.38 6.40 16.03
CA GLU A 1 7.63 6.91 15.44
C GLU A 1 7.54 6.97 13.92
N HIS A 2 7.41 5.82 13.25
CA HIS A 2 7.39 5.68 11.77
C HIS A 2 6.44 6.61 10.99
N TYR A 3 5.26 6.91 11.52
CA TYR A 3 4.35 7.89 10.90
C TYR A 3 4.98 9.29 10.77
N TYR A 4 5.68 9.76 11.82
CA TYR A 4 6.30 11.08 11.84
C TYR A 4 7.57 11.14 10.98
N GLN A 5 8.21 9.99 10.74
CA GLN A 5 9.37 9.86 9.84
C GLN A 5 8.98 9.60 8.38
N ALA A 6 7.68 9.59 8.04
CA ALA A 6 7.22 9.21 6.71
C ALA A 6 7.85 10.04 5.58
N GLY A 7 8.10 11.33 5.81
CA GLY A 7 8.78 12.19 4.84
C GLY A 7 10.23 11.77 4.57
N ASP A 8 10.99 11.47 5.63
CA ASP A 8 12.38 11.04 5.52
C ASP A 8 12.49 9.65 4.89
N ILE A 9 11.60 8.74 5.29
CA ILE A 9 11.51 7.40 4.72
C ILE A 9 11.16 7.50 3.22
N ALA A 10 10.18 8.32 2.84
CA ALA A 10 9.83 8.52 1.44
C ALA A 10 11.00 9.09 0.62
N THR A 11 11.76 10.03 1.19
CA THR A 11 12.97 10.56 0.55
C THR A 11 14.02 9.48 0.33
N ALA A 12 14.24 8.61 1.31
CA ALA A 12 15.15 7.48 1.19
C ALA A 12 14.69 6.44 0.15
N ILE A 13 13.38 6.17 0.07
CA ILE A 13 12.79 5.30 -0.96
C ILE A 13 13.06 5.88 -2.35
N ALA A 14 12.76 7.17 -2.58
CA ALA A 14 12.98 7.81 -3.88
C ALA A 14 14.46 7.79 -4.30
N ALA A 15 15.38 7.90 -3.34
CA ALA A 15 16.82 7.80 -3.61
C ALA A 15 17.30 6.37 -3.95
N THR A 16 16.57 5.34 -3.50
CA THR A 16 16.91 3.92 -3.72
C THR A 16 16.22 3.35 -4.96
N VAL A 17 14.94 3.69 -5.16
CA VAL A 17 14.08 3.24 -6.27
C VAL A 17 13.37 4.47 -6.84
N PRO A 18 14.02 5.22 -7.74
CA PRO A 18 13.47 6.45 -8.32
C PRO A 18 12.14 6.24 -9.05
N GLU A 19 11.83 5.02 -9.48
CA GLU A 19 10.56 4.70 -10.14
C GLU A 19 9.33 4.87 -9.23
N LEU A 20 9.52 4.92 -7.90
CA LEU A 20 8.44 5.18 -6.94
C LEU A 20 8.24 6.68 -6.63
N ALA A 21 9.00 7.58 -7.26
CA ALA A 21 8.94 9.01 -6.96
C ALA A 21 7.55 9.62 -7.21
N SER A 22 6.85 9.22 -8.28
CA SER A 22 5.48 9.69 -8.55
C SER A 22 4.52 9.27 -7.44
N ALA A 23 4.58 8.01 -7.01
CA ALA A 23 3.76 7.50 -5.93
C ALA A 23 4.01 8.22 -4.59
N ILE A 24 5.24 8.66 -4.35
CA ILE A 24 5.60 9.42 -3.14
C ILE A 24 4.98 10.81 -3.13
N VAL A 25 4.88 11.46 -4.29
CA VAL A 25 4.28 12.80 -4.41
C VAL A 25 2.81 12.80 -4.00
N ASP A 26 2.10 11.72 -4.32
CA ASP A 26 0.66 11.59 -4.04
C ASP A 26 0.34 11.11 -2.60
N MET A 27 1.36 10.88 -1.76
CA MET A 27 1.14 10.48 -0.36
C MET A 27 0.44 11.59 0.44
N ASP A 28 -0.72 11.28 1.03
CA ASP A 28 -1.33 12.15 2.04
C ASP A 28 -0.69 11.91 3.41
N LYS A 29 0.27 12.77 3.78
CA LYS A 29 0.96 12.71 5.08
C LYS A 29 0.08 13.13 6.26
N GLY A 30 -1.13 13.62 6.02
CA GLY A 30 -2.16 13.82 7.05
C GLY A 30 -2.96 12.55 7.35
N GLN A 31 -2.95 11.57 6.44
CA GLN A 31 -3.64 10.30 6.62
C GLN A 31 -2.90 9.41 7.62
N LYS A 32 -3.52 9.18 8.78
CA LYS A 32 -2.98 8.26 9.79
C LYS A 32 -3.67 6.89 9.72
N HIS A 33 -3.14 6.00 8.89
CA HIS A 33 -3.65 4.63 8.78
C HIS A 33 -3.53 3.84 10.10
N LYS A 34 -4.45 2.90 10.33
CA LYS A 34 -4.55 2.06 11.54
C LYS A 34 -3.30 1.22 11.86
N ALA A 35 -2.41 1.03 10.90
CA ALA A 35 -1.13 0.36 11.08
C ALA A 35 -0.21 1.13 12.04
N PHE A 36 -0.39 2.45 12.18
CA PHE A 36 0.35 3.28 13.11
C PHE A 36 -0.25 3.22 14.52
N ASN A 37 -0.29 2.01 15.10
CA ASN A 37 -0.83 1.76 16.42
C ASN A 37 0.24 1.18 17.36
N ALA A 38 0.72 2.02 18.29
CA ALA A 38 1.75 1.65 19.26
C ALA A 38 1.30 0.55 20.24
N SER A 39 0.00 0.43 20.52
CA SER A 39 -0.52 -0.60 21.43
C SER A 39 -0.50 -2.01 20.83
N LYS A 40 -0.20 -2.13 19.53
CA LYS A 40 -0.13 -3.41 18.80
C LYS A 40 1.30 -3.76 18.41
N ILE A 41 2.28 -3.05 18.97
CA ILE A 41 3.70 -3.36 18.79
C ILE A 41 4.12 -4.28 19.95
N GLU A 42 4.71 -5.43 19.61
CA GLU A 42 5.33 -6.34 20.57
C GLU A 42 6.84 -6.10 20.60
N ALA A 43 7.68 -7.13 20.54
CA ALA A 43 9.14 -6.98 20.50
C ALA A 43 9.64 -6.26 19.23
N HIS A 44 8.88 -6.34 18.13
CA HIS A 44 9.23 -5.76 16.84
C HIS A 44 8.01 -5.12 16.17
N HIS A 45 8.28 -4.18 15.27
CA HIS A 45 7.29 -3.60 14.38
C HIS A 45 7.34 -4.25 12.99
N ALA A 46 6.36 -3.95 12.14
CA ALA A 46 6.36 -4.39 10.74
C ALA A 46 7.60 -3.87 9.98
N ILE A 47 8.12 -4.66 9.05
CA ILE A 47 9.25 -4.25 8.20
C ILE A 47 8.82 -3.07 7.32
N ILE A 48 9.61 -2.00 7.34
CA ILE A 48 9.44 -0.80 6.52
C ILE A 48 10.79 -0.36 5.97
N PRO A 49 10.84 0.50 4.94
CA PRO A 49 12.09 1.11 4.51
C PRO A 49 12.66 2.01 5.62
N THR A 50 13.99 2.09 5.68
CA THR A 50 14.68 2.94 6.66
C THR A 50 14.81 4.37 6.15
N THR A 51 15.18 5.31 7.01
CA THR A 51 15.50 6.70 6.63
C THR A 51 16.89 6.85 5.96
N LYS A 52 17.69 5.78 5.88
CA LYS A 52 19.01 5.82 5.26
C LYS A 52 18.88 5.85 3.74
N SER A 53 19.44 6.88 3.10
CA SER A 53 19.47 7.00 1.64
C SER A 53 20.22 5.84 1.00
N GLY A 54 19.61 5.23 -0.01
CA GLY A 54 20.22 4.22 -0.86
C GLY A 54 20.84 4.77 -2.16
N ALA A 55 21.07 6.08 -2.25
CA ALA A 55 21.68 6.70 -3.43
C ALA A 55 23.00 6.02 -3.79
N GLY A 56 23.12 5.55 -5.05
CA GLY A 56 24.31 4.87 -5.57
C GLY A 56 24.46 3.40 -5.14
N ILE A 57 23.51 2.84 -4.38
CA ILE A 57 23.48 1.40 -4.10
C ILE A 57 23.03 0.66 -5.36
N GLN A 58 23.71 -0.44 -5.67
CA GLN A 58 23.30 -1.37 -6.71
C GLN A 58 22.64 -2.57 -6.05
N LEU A 59 21.34 -2.72 -6.27
CA LEU A 59 20.58 -3.88 -5.83
C LEU A 59 20.51 -4.89 -6.98
N ASN A 60 20.72 -6.16 -6.68
CA ASN A 60 20.36 -7.19 -7.64
C ASN A 60 18.83 -7.26 -7.81
N GLU A 61 18.36 -7.99 -8.83
CA GLU A 61 16.94 -8.06 -9.14
C GLU A 61 16.07 -8.51 -7.95
N LYS A 62 16.52 -9.52 -7.20
CA LYS A 62 15.75 -10.05 -6.05
C LYS A 62 15.68 -9.03 -4.91
N GLU A 63 16.80 -8.40 -4.59
CA GLU A 63 16.87 -7.34 -3.58
C GLU A 63 15.99 -6.16 -3.96
N ARG A 64 16.04 -5.73 -5.23
CA ARG A 64 15.21 -4.66 -5.75
C ARG A 64 13.72 -4.99 -5.69
N ASN A 65 13.34 -6.21 -6.03
CA ASN A 65 11.95 -6.67 -5.96
C ASN A 65 11.43 -6.66 -4.52
N VAL A 66 12.23 -7.14 -3.55
CA VAL A 66 11.85 -7.11 -2.13
C VAL A 66 11.78 -5.69 -1.60
N TYR A 67 12.77 -4.84 -1.90
CA TYR A 67 12.77 -3.45 -1.46
C TYR A 67 11.57 -2.69 -2.05
N ASN A 68 11.27 -2.88 -3.33
CA ASN A 68 10.12 -2.28 -3.99
C ASN A 68 8.79 -2.75 -3.35
N LEU A 69 8.66 -4.04 -3.06
CA LEU A 69 7.48 -4.59 -2.37
C LEU A 69 7.27 -3.89 -1.03
N VAL A 70 8.29 -3.87 -0.17
CA VAL A 70 8.22 -3.23 1.16
C VAL A 70 7.89 -1.74 1.04
N SER A 71 8.48 -1.05 0.05
CA SER A 71 8.27 0.38 -0.19
C SER A 71 6.86 0.70 -0.66
N VAL A 72 6.32 -0.06 -1.62
CA VAL A 72 4.95 0.11 -2.13
C VAL A 72 3.92 -0.06 -1.01
N TYR A 73 4.08 -1.06 -0.15
CA TYR A 73 3.17 -1.25 1.00
C TYR A 73 3.27 -0.11 2.01
N PHE A 74 4.47 0.42 2.29
CA PHE A 74 4.62 1.57 3.17
C PHE A 74 3.97 2.83 2.59
N ILE A 75 4.22 3.14 1.31
CA ILE A 75 3.61 4.28 0.60
C ILE A 75 2.09 4.16 0.61
N GLY A 76 1.54 2.96 0.38
CA GLY A 76 0.10 2.70 0.38
C GLY A 76 -0.61 3.01 1.70
N LEU A 77 0.11 3.07 2.83
CA LEU A 77 -0.48 3.50 4.11
C LEU A 77 -0.93 4.97 4.10
N PHE A 78 -0.45 5.76 3.15
CA PHE A 78 -0.75 7.17 2.96
C PHE A 78 -1.65 7.44 1.74
N TYR A 79 -2.21 6.37 1.16
CA TYR A 79 -3.21 6.44 0.09
C TYR A 79 -4.61 6.14 0.63
N PRO A 80 -5.67 6.72 0.05
CA PRO A 80 -7.02 6.43 0.50
C PRO A 80 -7.40 4.97 0.22
N ASP A 81 -8.45 4.50 0.89
CA ASP A 81 -8.95 3.13 0.72
C ASP A 81 -9.36 2.84 -0.74
N ALA A 82 -9.16 1.60 -1.19
CA ALA A 82 -9.76 1.12 -2.42
C ALA A 82 -11.25 0.80 -2.17
N ILE A 83 -12.16 1.48 -2.87
CA ILE A 83 -13.61 1.35 -2.66
C ILE A 83 -14.23 0.58 -3.82
N ARG A 84 -15.02 -0.45 -3.51
CA ARG A 84 -15.76 -1.26 -4.48
C ARG A 84 -17.24 -1.30 -4.16
N ASN A 85 -18.07 -1.19 -5.20
CA ASN A 85 -19.49 -1.48 -5.14
C ASN A 85 -19.71 -2.95 -5.44
N LYS A 86 -20.16 -3.70 -4.42
CA LYS A 86 -20.49 -5.11 -4.55
C LYS A 86 -21.99 -5.29 -4.69
N THR A 87 -22.42 -5.73 -5.86
CA THR A 87 -23.81 -6.10 -6.14
C THR A 87 -23.96 -7.60 -6.02
N LYS A 88 -24.93 -8.05 -5.23
CA LYS A 88 -25.28 -9.47 -5.08
C LYS A 88 -26.74 -9.63 -5.46
N ILE A 89 -27.01 -10.51 -6.42
CA ILE A 89 -28.36 -10.80 -6.91
C ILE A 89 -28.67 -12.25 -6.56
N HIS A 90 -29.87 -12.46 -6.05
CA HIS A 90 -30.42 -13.77 -5.73
C HIS A 90 -31.54 -14.09 -6.72
N PHE A 91 -31.51 -15.28 -7.31
CA PHE A 91 -32.54 -15.76 -8.21
C PHE A 91 -33.17 -17.00 -7.58
N ASP A 92 -34.49 -17.02 -7.47
CA ASP A 92 -35.23 -18.26 -7.23
C ASP A 92 -35.60 -18.85 -8.59
N ILE A 93 -35.19 -20.10 -8.82
CA ILE A 93 -35.56 -20.84 -10.02
C ILE A 93 -36.14 -22.17 -9.56
N LYS A 94 -37.49 -22.26 -9.58
CA LYS A 94 -38.24 -23.45 -9.17
C LYS A 94 -37.96 -23.88 -7.71
N GLY A 95 -37.73 -22.91 -6.81
CA GLY A 95 -37.45 -23.16 -5.39
C GLY A 95 -35.96 -23.34 -5.06
N ASP A 96 -35.08 -23.42 -6.07
CA ASP A 96 -33.64 -23.39 -5.87
C ASP A 96 -33.12 -21.93 -5.90
N THR A 97 -32.30 -21.57 -4.92
CA THR A 97 -31.68 -20.23 -4.85
C THR A 97 -30.32 -20.20 -5.53
N PHE A 98 -30.19 -19.42 -6.59
CA PHE A 98 -28.94 -19.09 -7.26
C PHE A 98 -28.46 -17.71 -6.84
N THR A 99 -27.15 -17.49 -6.86
CA THR A 99 -26.54 -16.21 -6.49
C THR A 99 -25.55 -15.78 -7.56
N ALA A 100 -25.71 -14.56 -8.07
CA ALA A 100 -24.67 -13.87 -8.84
C ALA A 100 -24.08 -12.73 -8.00
N THR A 101 -22.77 -12.53 -8.08
CA THR A 101 -22.08 -11.41 -7.42
C THR A 101 -21.21 -10.69 -8.43
N GLN A 102 -21.33 -9.37 -8.49
CA GLN A 102 -20.45 -8.49 -9.25
C GLN A 102 -19.79 -7.50 -8.30
N SER A 103 -18.53 -7.19 -8.54
CA SER A 103 -17.78 -6.16 -7.81
C SER A 103 -17.22 -5.16 -8.80
N VAL A 104 -17.49 -3.88 -8.58
CA VAL A 104 -17.02 -2.79 -9.43
C VAL A 104 -16.11 -1.88 -8.61
N LEU A 105 -14.89 -1.64 -9.07
CA LEU A 105 -13.97 -0.68 -8.46
C LEU A 105 -14.46 0.74 -8.73
N VAL A 106 -14.74 1.48 -7.65
CA VAL A 106 -15.23 2.86 -7.68
C VAL A 106 -14.11 3.85 -7.39
N GLN A 107 -13.18 3.46 -6.50
CA GLN A 107 -11.98 4.22 -6.18
C GLN A 107 -10.80 3.26 -6.10
N LYS A 108 -9.75 3.48 -6.90
CA LYS A 108 -8.55 2.62 -6.90
C LYS A 108 -7.77 2.73 -5.57
N GLY A 109 -7.69 3.93 -5.00
CA GLY A 109 -7.02 4.14 -3.70
C GLY A 109 -5.57 3.62 -3.72
N TRP A 110 -5.14 2.99 -2.63
CA TRP A 110 -3.82 2.36 -2.51
C TRP A 110 -3.53 1.30 -3.59
N GLU A 111 -4.54 0.71 -4.23
CA GLU A 111 -4.32 -0.26 -5.33
C GLU A 111 -3.74 0.38 -6.59
N ALA A 112 -3.69 1.73 -6.67
CA ALA A 112 -3.02 2.43 -7.75
C ALA A 112 -1.52 2.15 -7.79
N LEU A 113 -0.95 1.68 -6.67
CA LEU A 113 0.46 1.34 -6.52
C LEU A 113 0.80 -0.09 -6.98
N GLY A 114 -0.22 -0.96 -7.11
CA GLY A 114 -0.05 -2.29 -7.65
C GLY A 114 0.26 -2.24 -9.14
N LYS A 115 1.10 -3.17 -9.64
CA LYS A 115 1.19 -3.39 -11.08
C LYS A 115 -0.11 -4.05 -11.54
N ASP A 116 -0.67 -3.55 -12.64
CA ASP A 116 -1.69 -4.28 -13.42
C ASP A 116 -1.08 -5.58 -13.99
#